data_AF-A0A0Q6G437-F1
#
_entry.id   AF-A0A0Q6G437-F1
#
_cell.length_a   1.000
_cell.length_b   1.000
_cell.length_c   1.000
_cell.angle_alpha   90.00
_cell.angle_beta   90.00
_cell.angle_gamma   90.00
#
_symmetry.space_group_name_H-M   'P 1'
#
loop_
_entity.id
_entity.type
_entity.pdbx_description
1 polymer ?
#
loop_
_entity_poly.entity_id
_entity_poly.type
_entity_poly.pdbx_seq_one_letter_code
_entity_poly.pdbx_strand_id
1 'polypeptide(L)'
;MTWGPESFSSYARLRYIPDPVRPGQDEADVTLPDDHVSDQRQARRAITLLSSFTSTPGQAYFCWWDGDPDCSAPPDLPLVTLEHRRFALLSGRVTDIDAWPSSSGGSLPAFAWPEDRAWCFTSDVDPHWAGIAGSDEAISALVDDPHLDVVRASFGEAAPSYY
;
A
#
# COMPACT_ATOMS: atom_id res chain seq x y z
N MET A 1 7.43 -1.06 -10.34
CA MET A 1 6.00 -1.43 -10.49
C MET A 1 5.13 -0.74 -9.41
N THR A 2 4.67 0.49 -9.62
CA THR A 2 3.97 1.27 -8.57
C THR A 2 2.44 1.20 -8.62
N TRP A 3 1.87 0.61 -9.67
CA TRP A 3 0.41 0.61 -9.90
C TRP A 3 -0.24 -0.78 -9.78
N GLY A 4 0.56 -1.82 -9.50
CA GLY A 4 0.11 -3.21 -9.66
C GLY A 4 -0.06 -3.60 -11.14
N PRO A 5 -0.77 -4.71 -11.43
CA PRO A 5 -1.01 -5.18 -12.80
C PRO A 5 -2.04 -4.31 -13.54
N GLU A 6 -1.94 -4.26 -14.87
CA GLU A 6 -2.81 -3.46 -15.78
C GLU A 6 -4.25 -4.03 -15.92
N SER A 7 -4.55 -5.18 -15.32
CA SER A 7 -5.81 -5.90 -15.52
C SER A 7 -7.01 -5.38 -14.71
N PHE A 8 -6.84 -4.33 -13.91
CA PHE A 8 -7.90 -3.80 -13.04
C PHE A 8 -8.74 -2.73 -13.73
N SER A 9 -10.00 -2.57 -13.29
CA SER A 9 -10.90 -1.58 -13.89
C SER A 9 -10.59 -0.16 -13.42
N SER A 10 -10.11 0.00 -12.18
CA SER A 10 -9.83 1.30 -11.57
C SER A 10 -8.54 1.30 -10.76
N TYR A 11 -7.94 2.49 -10.68
CA TYR A 11 -6.71 2.76 -9.95
C TYR A 11 -6.85 4.01 -9.07
N ALA A 12 -6.10 4.05 -7.97
CA ALA A 12 -6.01 5.18 -7.08
C ALA A 12 -4.64 5.27 -6.40
N ARG A 13 -4.35 6.44 -5.84
CA ARG A 13 -3.23 6.66 -4.93
C ARG A 13 -3.78 6.97 -3.54
N LEU A 14 -3.35 6.18 -2.56
CA LEU A 14 -3.42 6.57 -1.16
C LEU A 14 -2.23 7.49 -0.89
N ARG A 15 -2.48 8.76 -0.62
CA ARG A 15 -1.45 9.76 -0.35
C ARG A 15 -1.19 9.76 1.15
N TYR A 16 -0.01 9.32 1.57
CA TYR A 16 0.35 9.37 2.98
C TYR A 16 0.48 10.80 3.44
N ILE A 17 1.08 11.65 2.61
CA ILE A 17 1.07 13.11 2.73
C ILE A 17 0.54 13.71 1.42
N PRO A 18 0.05 14.97 1.41
CA PRO A 18 -0.46 15.60 0.19
C PRO A 18 0.57 15.65 -0.94
N ASP A 19 0.10 15.83 -2.17
CA ASP A 19 0.99 16.06 -3.31
C ASP A 19 1.71 17.43 -3.21
N PRO A 20 2.93 17.55 -3.74
CA PRO A 20 3.64 18.83 -3.79
C PRO A 20 2.81 19.88 -4.53
N VAL A 21 2.72 21.08 -3.95
CA VAL A 21 1.92 22.19 -4.48
C VAL A 21 2.72 23.09 -5.44
N ARG A 22 4.03 22.90 -5.51
CA ARG A 22 4.94 23.64 -6.41
C ARG A 22 6.09 22.73 -6.90
N PRO A 23 6.61 22.95 -8.13
CA PRO A 23 7.78 22.22 -8.60
C PRO A 23 9.00 22.41 -7.69
N GLY A 24 9.73 21.32 -7.43
CA GLY A 24 10.94 21.36 -6.60
C GLY A 24 10.67 21.57 -5.10
N GLN A 25 9.46 21.30 -4.63
CA GLN A 25 9.16 21.29 -3.20
C GLN A 25 9.88 20.11 -2.53
N ASP A 26 10.51 20.37 -1.38
CA ASP A 26 11.10 19.35 -0.53
C ASP A 26 10.01 18.74 0.37
N GLU A 27 10.10 17.46 0.67
CA GLU A 27 9.17 16.79 1.59
C GLU A 27 9.23 17.42 2.99
N ALA A 28 10.40 17.91 3.41
CA ALA A 28 10.59 18.60 4.68
C ALA A 28 9.83 19.94 4.78
N ASP A 29 9.38 20.51 3.66
CA ASP A 29 8.53 21.71 3.64
C ASP A 29 7.06 21.39 3.97
N VAL A 30 6.67 20.12 4.03
CA VAL A 30 5.29 19.72 4.26
C VAL A 30 4.93 19.88 5.73
N THR A 31 3.96 20.76 6.00
CA THR A 31 3.38 20.91 7.35
C THR A 31 2.16 20.01 7.47
N LEU A 32 2.29 18.95 8.27
CA LEU A 32 1.19 18.04 8.58
C LEU A 32 0.47 18.49 9.86
N PRO A 33 -0.85 18.28 9.97
CA PRO A 33 -1.58 18.47 11.23
C PRO A 33 -1.01 17.63 12.38
N ASP A 34 -1.16 18.09 13.62
CA ASP A 34 -0.72 17.35 14.81
C ASP A 34 -1.39 15.98 14.96
N ASP A 35 -2.59 15.81 14.39
CA ASP A 35 -3.36 14.57 14.37
C ASP A 35 -3.14 13.72 13.10
N HIS A 36 -2.11 14.03 12.32
CA HIS A 36 -1.78 13.27 11.12
C HIS A 36 -1.52 11.79 11.42
N VAL A 37 -2.19 10.93 10.66
CA VAL A 37 -2.14 9.48 10.84
C VAL A 37 -0.91 8.94 10.13
N SER A 38 -0.13 8.08 10.79
CA SER A 38 1.05 7.47 10.15
C SER A 38 0.71 6.66 8.91
N ASP A 39 1.63 6.61 7.95
CA ASP A 39 1.53 5.87 6.69
C ASP A 39 1.04 4.43 6.91
N GLN A 40 1.60 3.76 7.92
CA GLN A 40 1.18 2.42 8.35
C GLN A 40 -0.29 2.33 8.73
N ARG A 41 -0.80 3.29 9.51
CA ARG A 41 -2.20 3.30 9.92
C ARG A 41 -3.11 3.60 8.74
N GLN A 42 -2.70 4.49 7.85
CA GLN A 42 -3.43 4.78 6.62
C GLN A 42 -3.50 3.54 5.71
N ALA A 43 -2.36 2.88 5.45
CA ALA A 43 -2.30 1.67 4.62
C ALA A 43 -3.08 0.50 5.23
N ARG A 44 -2.94 0.25 6.54
CA ARG A 44 -3.72 -0.78 7.26
C ARG A 44 -5.21 -0.53 7.10
N ARG A 45 -5.65 0.72 7.29
CA ARG A 45 -7.05 1.08 7.10
C ARG A 45 -7.52 0.83 5.67
N ALA A 46 -6.74 1.22 4.66
CA ALA A 46 -7.07 0.97 3.25
C ALA A 46 -7.19 -0.54 2.96
N ILE A 47 -6.21 -1.35 3.38
CA ILE A 47 -6.22 -2.81 3.21
C ILE A 47 -7.41 -3.45 3.95
N THR A 48 -7.69 -3.03 5.18
CA THR A 48 -8.84 -3.52 5.95
C THR A 48 -10.16 -3.17 5.27
N LEU A 49 -10.30 -1.97 4.69
CA LEU A 49 -11.49 -1.61 3.90
C LEU A 49 -11.63 -2.50 2.67
N LEU A 50 -10.53 -2.76 1.95
CA LEU A 50 -10.49 -3.64 0.79
C LEU A 50 -10.88 -5.11 1.09
N SER A 51 -10.86 -5.54 2.36
CA SER A 51 -11.33 -6.88 2.75
C SER A 51 -12.79 -7.15 2.37
N SER A 52 -13.61 -6.10 2.25
CA SER A 52 -15.02 -6.22 1.85
C SER A 52 -15.22 -6.37 0.33
N PHE A 53 -14.16 -6.18 -0.46
CA PHE A 53 -14.17 -6.18 -1.92
C PHE A 53 -13.42 -7.38 -2.51
N THR A 54 -13.44 -8.51 -1.79
CA THR A 54 -12.89 -9.80 -2.24
C THR A 54 -13.81 -10.93 -1.81
N SER A 55 -13.86 -12.00 -2.60
CA SER A 55 -14.53 -13.25 -2.26
C SER A 55 -13.68 -14.16 -1.37
N THR A 56 -12.39 -13.84 -1.20
CA THR A 56 -11.42 -14.63 -0.43
C THR A 56 -10.75 -13.83 0.69
N PRO A 57 -11.49 -13.16 1.60
CA PRO A 57 -10.88 -12.34 2.66
C PRO A 57 -10.06 -13.16 3.67
N GLY A 58 -10.30 -14.48 3.75
CA GLY A 58 -9.55 -15.40 4.60
C GLY A 58 -8.19 -15.82 4.04
N GLN A 59 -7.88 -15.49 2.78
CA GLN A 59 -6.65 -15.86 2.11
C GLN A 59 -6.13 -14.67 1.29
N ALA A 60 -5.09 -14.03 1.80
CA ALA A 60 -4.39 -12.92 1.20
C ALA A 60 -2.88 -13.10 1.36
N TYR A 61 -2.15 -12.39 0.51
CA TYR A 61 -0.72 -12.43 0.37
C TYR A 61 -0.14 -11.05 0.60
N PHE A 62 1.01 -11.02 1.25
CA PHE A 62 1.71 -9.80 1.58
C PHE A 62 3.20 -9.99 1.31
N CYS A 63 3.80 -9.07 0.56
CA CYS A 63 5.24 -9.05 0.31
C CYS A 63 5.91 -8.01 1.18
N TRP A 64 6.95 -8.41 1.89
CA TRP A 64 7.79 -7.53 2.67
C TRP A 64 9.21 -7.50 2.16
N TRP A 65 9.86 -6.36 2.12
CA TRP A 65 11.22 -6.29 1.59
C TRP A 65 12.21 -7.03 2.51
N ASP A 66 12.99 -7.96 1.96
CA ASP A 66 13.99 -8.78 2.67
C ASP A 66 15.21 -7.97 3.15
N GLY A 67 15.36 -6.73 2.65
CA GLY A 67 16.41 -5.79 3.08
C GLY A 67 15.98 -4.84 4.19
N ASP A 68 14.73 -4.92 4.65
CA ASP A 68 14.20 -4.09 5.71
C ASP A 68 14.81 -4.49 7.07
N PRO A 69 15.63 -3.62 7.72
CA PRO A 69 16.30 -3.95 8.97
C PRO A 69 15.30 -4.20 10.12
N ASP A 70 14.09 -3.68 9.98
CA ASP A 70 13.01 -3.83 10.96
C ASP A 70 12.18 -5.10 10.69
N CYS A 71 12.33 -5.75 9.53
CA CYS A 71 11.64 -6.98 9.21
C CYS A 71 12.62 -8.14 9.02
N SER A 72 12.97 -8.84 10.09
CA SER A 72 13.55 -10.17 9.95
C SER A 72 12.44 -11.16 9.60
N ALA A 73 12.25 -11.42 8.31
CA ALA A 73 11.41 -12.53 7.88
C ALA A 73 11.90 -13.83 8.54
N PRO A 74 11.00 -14.67 9.09
CA PRO A 74 11.38 -16.01 9.52
C PRO A 74 12.15 -16.73 8.40
N PRO A 75 13.22 -17.48 8.73
CA PRO A 75 14.10 -18.09 7.73
C PRO A 75 13.39 -19.07 6.79
N ASP A 76 12.22 -19.57 7.18
CA ASP A 76 11.42 -20.55 6.44
C ASP A 76 10.36 -19.92 5.52
N LEU A 77 10.24 -18.59 5.47
CA LEU A 77 9.27 -17.94 4.59
C LEU A 77 9.68 -18.05 3.11
N PRO A 78 8.72 -18.27 2.19
CA PRO A 78 9.01 -18.19 0.76
C PRO A 78 9.52 -16.79 0.39
N LEU A 79 10.65 -16.74 -0.32
CA LEU A 79 11.24 -15.51 -0.83
C LEU A 79 10.92 -15.38 -2.32
N VAL A 80 10.36 -14.23 -2.72
CA VAL A 80 9.99 -13.91 -4.09
C VAL A 80 10.87 -12.76 -4.57
N THR A 81 11.39 -12.85 -5.80
CA THR A 81 12.18 -11.77 -6.41
C THR A 81 11.32 -11.00 -7.41
N LEU A 82 11.13 -9.71 -7.18
CA LEU A 82 10.44 -8.78 -8.08
C LEU A 82 11.38 -7.60 -8.39
N GLU A 83 11.58 -7.27 -9.67
CA GLU A 83 12.39 -6.11 -10.11
C GLU A 83 13.74 -5.96 -9.36
N HIS A 84 14.48 -7.06 -9.22
CA HIS A 84 15.79 -7.12 -8.53
C HIS A 84 15.77 -6.95 -7.01
N ARG A 85 14.59 -6.81 -6.38
CA ARG A 85 14.41 -6.83 -4.93
C ARG A 85 13.82 -8.16 -4.49
N ARG A 86 14.27 -8.65 -3.34
CA ARG A 86 13.75 -9.87 -2.70
C ARG A 86 12.72 -9.49 -1.65
N PHE A 87 11.64 -10.26 -1.61
CA PHE A 87 10.55 -10.06 -0.70
C PHE A 87 10.20 -11.35 0.02
N ALA A 88 9.96 -11.26 1.33
CA ALA A 88 9.31 -12.32 2.08
C ALA A 88 7.82 -12.32 1.79
N LEU A 89 7.29 -13.46 1.36
CA LEU A 89 5.88 -13.66 1.11
C LEU A 89 5.24 -14.27 2.35
N LEU A 90 4.32 -13.52 2.95
CA LEU A 90 3.48 -13.97 4.03
C LEU A 90 2.05 -14.18 3.51
N SER A 91 1.33 -15.14 4.10
CA SER A 91 -0.06 -15.45 3.72
C SER A 91 -0.96 -15.66 4.95
N GLY A 92 -2.16 -15.11 4.90
CA GLY A 92 -3.07 -15.02 6.06
C GLY A 92 -4.40 -14.37 5.68
N ARG A 93 -5.18 -13.92 6.65
CA ARG A 93 -6.40 -13.15 6.36
C ARG A 93 -6.06 -11.69 6.03
N VAL A 94 -6.92 -11.02 5.28
CA VAL A 94 -6.76 -9.58 5.02
C VAL A 94 -6.69 -8.79 6.33
N THR A 95 -7.51 -9.17 7.31
CA THR A 95 -7.55 -8.55 8.66
C THR A 95 -6.32 -8.83 9.51
N ASP A 96 -5.47 -9.79 9.14
CA ASP A 96 -4.25 -10.10 9.89
C ASP A 96 -3.18 -9.01 9.70
N ILE A 97 -3.39 -8.05 8.79
CA ILE A 97 -2.50 -6.91 8.51
C ILE A 97 -2.20 -6.05 9.76
N ASP A 98 -3.09 -6.05 10.75
CA ASP A 98 -2.89 -5.37 12.03
C ASP A 98 -1.90 -6.11 12.95
N ALA A 99 -1.77 -7.43 12.79
CA ALA A 99 -0.87 -8.27 13.57
C ALA A 99 0.54 -8.39 12.95
N TRP A 100 0.73 -7.92 11.71
CA TRP A 100 1.93 -8.19 10.92
C TRP A 100 2.81 -6.94 10.73
N PRO A 101 4.15 -7.11 10.77
CA PRO A 101 4.91 -7.72 11.85
C PRO A 101 5.06 -6.72 13.02
N SER A 102 4.53 -7.10 14.17
CA SER A 102 4.60 -6.32 15.41
C SER A 102 5.96 -6.34 16.13
N SER A 103 7.04 -6.80 15.48
CA SER A 103 8.39 -6.88 16.09
C SER A 103 9.21 -5.58 15.98
N SER A 104 8.79 -4.63 15.15
CA SER A 104 9.57 -3.39 14.91
C SER A 104 8.74 -2.14 14.60
N GLY A 105 7.43 -2.27 14.34
CA GLY A 105 6.53 -1.11 14.24
C GLY A 105 6.89 -0.12 13.12
N GLY A 106 7.65 -0.53 12.09
CA GLY A 106 8.25 0.38 11.11
C GLY A 106 7.72 0.29 9.67
N SER A 107 7.34 -0.89 9.20
CA SER A 107 7.27 -1.08 7.75
C SER A 107 5.86 -1.40 7.22
N LEU A 108 5.70 -1.23 5.92
CA LEU A 108 4.48 -1.46 5.15
C LEU A 108 4.68 -2.68 4.25
N PRO A 109 3.62 -3.44 3.92
CA PRO A 109 3.74 -4.42 2.86
C PRO A 109 4.05 -3.68 1.56
N ALA A 110 5.12 -4.11 0.90
CA ALA A 110 5.44 -3.60 -0.42
C ALA A 110 4.33 -3.93 -1.42
N PHE A 111 3.71 -5.10 -1.24
CA PHE A 111 2.55 -5.53 -2.02
C PHE A 111 1.56 -6.26 -1.11
N ALA A 112 0.27 -6.08 -1.34
CA ALA A 112 -0.78 -6.91 -0.75
C ALA A 112 -1.88 -7.23 -1.77
N TRP A 113 -2.38 -8.46 -1.77
CA TRP A 113 -3.49 -8.88 -2.64
C TRP A 113 -4.21 -10.13 -2.08
N PRO A 114 -5.51 -10.31 -2.33
CA PRO A 114 -6.26 -11.52 -1.97
C PRO A 114 -6.03 -12.65 -2.99
N GLU A 115 -6.34 -13.90 -2.61
CA GLU A 115 -6.24 -15.07 -3.50
C GLU A 115 -6.94 -14.89 -4.84
N ASP A 116 -8.16 -14.33 -4.82
CA ASP A 116 -8.95 -14.05 -6.01
C ASP A 116 -8.46 -12.86 -6.85
N ARG A 117 -7.41 -12.16 -6.39
CA ARG A 117 -6.81 -10.99 -7.02
C ARG A 117 -7.83 -9.88 -7.32
N ALA A 118 -8.86 -9.72 -6.49
CA ALA A 118 -9.88 -8.69 -6.66
C ALA A 118 -9.36 -7.25 -6.50
N TRP A 119 -8.24 -7.08 -5.81
CA TRP A 119 -7.52 -5.81 -5.66
C TRP A 119 -6.03 -6.05 -5.48
N CYS A 120 -5.23 -4.99 -5.65
CA CYS A 120 -3.80 -4.99 -5.38
C CYS A 120 -3.42 -3.66 -4.73
N PHE A 121 -2.69 -3.74 -3.62
CA PHE A 121 -2.08 -2.61 -2.93
C PHE A 121 -0.57 -2.68 -3.15
N THR A 122 0.06 -1.55 -3.46
CA THR A 122 1.50 -1.44 -3.74
C THR A 122 2.08 -0.21 -3.06
N SER A 123 3.01 -0.40 -2.13
CA SER A 123 3.73 0.68 -1.46
C SER A 123 5.22 0.49 -1.69
N ASP A 124 5.87 1.41 -2.40
CA ASP A 124 7.33 1.41 -2.49
C ASP A 124 7.90 2.27 -1.34
N VAL A 125 9.20 2.17 -1.07
CA VAL A 125 9.88 2.87 0.04
C VAL A 125 10.04 4.38 -0.24
N ASP A 126 10.11 4.74 -1.52
CA ASP A 126 10.48 6.10 -1.94
C ASP A 126 9.28 7.07 -2.17
N PRO A 127 8.10 6.64 -2.64
CA PRO A 127 6.99 7.57 -2.85
C PRO A 127 6.21 7.88 -1.56
N HIS A 128 5.75 9.12 -1.45
CA HIS A 128 4.86 9.60 -0.39
C HIS A 128 3.41 9.07 -0.47
N TRP A 129 3.20 8.02 -1.27
CA TRP A 129 1.90 7.46 -1.59
C TRP A 129 2.01 5.97 -1.93
N ALA A 130 0.91 5.24 -1.76
CA ALA A 130 0.74 3.87 -2.23
C ALA A 130 -0.25 3.78 -3.39
N GLY A 131 0.07 2.93 -4.37
CA GLY A 131 -0.83 2.57 -5.46
C GLY A 131 -1.86 1.55 -5.02
N ILE A 132 -3.10 1.72 -5.48
CA ILE A 132 -4.20 0.78 -5.25
C ILE A 132 -4.89 0.53 -6.57
N ALA A 133 -5.10 -0.74 -6.90
CA ALA A 133 -5.84 -1.19 -8.07
C ALA A 133 -6.97 -2.13 -7.63
N GLY A 134 -8.13 -2.04 -8.27
CA GLY A 134 -9.30 -2.84 -7.89
C GLY A 134 -10.52 -2.55 -8.76
N SER A 135 -11.69 -2.96 -8.28
CA SER A 135 -12.96 -2.59 -8.91
C SER A 135 -13.30 -1.11 -8.66
N ASP A 136 -14.18 -0.56 -9.49
CA ASP A 136 -14.66 0.82 -9.34
C ASP A 136 -15.34 1.03 -7.98
N GLU A 137 -16.07 0.02 -7.48
CA GLU A 137 -16.72 0.07 -6.17
C GLU A 137 -15.69 0.12 -5.04
N ALA A 138 -14.63 -0.68 -5.13
CA ALA A 138 -13.55 -0.70 -4.15
C ALA A 138 -12.82 0.64 -4.09
N ILE A 139 -12.47 1.19 -5.26
CA ILE A 139 -11.82 2.50 -5.35
C ILE A 139 -12.75 3.63 -4.89
N SER A 140 -14.04 3.56 -5.22
CA SER A 140 -15.01 4.56 -4.74
C SER A 140 -15.13 4.55 -3.22
N ALA A 141 -15.21 3.37 -2.61
CA ALA A 141 -15.28 3.25 -1.16
C ALA A 141 -14.03 3.77 -0.44
N LEU A 142 -12.85 3.61 -1.05
CA LEU A 142 -11.61 4.20 -0.54
C LEU A 142 -11.59 5.73 -0.62
N VAL A 143 -12.07 6.29 -1.73
CA VAL A 143 -12.17 7.75 -1.94
C VAL A 143 -13.21 8.37 -1.00
N ASP A 144 -14.28 7.64 -0.69
CA ASP A 144 -15.37 8.11 0.17
C ASP A 144 -15.05 7.95 1.68
N ASP A 145 -13.94 7.30 2.07
CA ASP A 145 -13.54 7.19 3.48
C ASP A 145 -12.92 8.51 3.96
N PRO A 146 -13.56 9.24 4.90
CA PRO A 146 -13.09 10.57 5.33
C PRO A 146 -11.78 10.54 6.13
N HIS A 147 -11.27 9.35 6.48
CA HIS A 147 -10.02 9.18 7.21
C HIS A 147 -8.86 8.73 6.31
N LEU A 148 -9.09 8.61 5.00
CA LEU A 148 -8.06 8.31 4.01
C LEU A 148 -7.95 9.48 3.02
N ASP A 149 -6.73 9.81 2.63
CA ASP A 149 -6.51 10.72 1.50
C ASP A 149 -6.27 9.89 0.23
N VAL A 150 -7.35 9.56 -0.47
CA VAL A 150 -7.30 8.74 -1.69
C VAL A 150 -7.75 9.55 -2.90
N VAL A 151 -6.91 9.56 -3.93
CA VAL A 151 -7.21 10.19 -5.22
C VAL A 151 -7.25 9.14 -6.31
N ARG A 152 -8.28 9.17 -7.18
CA ARG A 152 -8.30 8.32 -8.37
C ARG A 152 -7.12 8.68 -9.28
N ALA A 153 -6.60 7.68 -9.97
CA ALA A 153 -5.49 7.82 -10.89
C ALA A 153 -5.68 6.90 -12.10
N SER A 154 -4.87 7.13 -13.14
CA SER A 154 -4.80 6.24 -14.29
C SER A 154 -3.57 5.33 -14.18
N PHE A 155 -3.68 4.11 -14.74
CA PHE A 155 -2.53 3.23 -14.85
C PHE A 155 -1.38 3.91 -15.61
N GLY A 156 -0.17 3.88 -15.04
CA GLY A 156 1.02 4.48 -15.66
C GLY A 156 1.07 6.01 -15.61
N GLU A 157 0.12 6.66 -14.94
CA GLU A 157 0.17 8.11 -14.72
C GLU A 157 1.43 8.49 -13.94
N ALA A 158 2.11 9.54 -14.38
CA ALA A 158 3.23 10.10 -13.65
C ALA A 158 2.69 10.79 -12.39
N ALA A 159 2.97 10.20 -11.22
CA ALA A 159 2.57 10.81 -9.96
C ALA A 159 3.47 12.02 -9.64
N PRO A 160 2.92 13.07 -8.99
CA PRO A 160 3.72 14.12 -8.38
C PRO A 160 4.77 13.52 -7.43
N SER A 161 5.94 14.15 -7.34
CA SER A 161 7.01 13.74 -6.41
C SER A 161 7.69 14.97 -5.81
N TYR A 162 8.12 14.84 -4.56
CA TYR A 162 9.03 15.79 -3.93
C TYR A 162 10.44 15.71 -4.56
N TYR A 163 11.26 16.75 -4.36
CA TYR A 163 12.63 16.86 -4.89
C TYR A 163 13.69 16.54 -3.84
#